data_AF-H1FY12-F1
#
_entry.id   AF-H1FY12-F1
#
_cell.length_a   1.000
_cell.length_b   1.000
_cell.length_c   1.000
_cell.angle_alpha   90.00
_cell.angle_beta   90.00
_cell.angle_gamma   90.00
#
_symmetry.space_group_name_H-M   'P 1'
#
loop_
_entity.id
_entity.type
_entity.pdbx_description
1 polymer ?
#
loop_
_entity_poly.entity_id
_entity_poly.type
_entity_poly.pdbx_seq_one_letter_code
_entity_poly.pdbx_strand_id
1 'polypeptide(L)'
;MKFLFPILFLLVSLLAQDSFENWDKQYKLTPTTIDSHAHRAYIDIFTNKKATKAYINKAKTYPIGSIVYKPLYKDKNKKILVRVVIMEKMYKGYDSQNGDWFYAVTNPKGDDVYEKGRIQHCISCHNLAKETDYMFSESVMKKIDDANFAFEKVVPDLELYEE
;
A
#
# COMPACT_ATOMS: atom_id res chain seq x y z
N MET A 1 9.01 43.25 10.40
CA MET A 1 9.56 42.06 9.69
C MET A 1 8.42 41.10 9.40
N LYS A 2 7.88 41.11 8.18
CA LYS A 2 6.81 40.19 7.77
C LYS A 2 7.44 38.89 7.23
N PHE A 3 6.97 37.78 7.78
CA PHE A 3 7.34 36.41 7.47
C PHE A 3 7.14 36.08 5.98
N LEU A 4 8.24 35.85 5.27
CA LEU A 4 8.29 35.38 3.88
C LEU A 4 8.75 33.91 3.82
N PHE A 5 8.25 33.07 4.75
CA PHE A 5 8.73 31.70 4.93
C PHE A 5 7.71 30.53 4.93
N PRO A 6 6.44 30.65 4.47
CA PRO A 6 5.62 29.43 4.29
C PRO A 6 5.44 28.99 2.83
N ILE A 7 5.75 29.83 1.83
CA ILE A 7 5.37 29.53 0.43
C ILE A 7 6.38 28.62 -0.27
N LEU A 8 7.67 28.74 0.07
CA LEU A 8 8.73 27.95 -0.59
C LEU A 8 8.72 26.47 -0.19
N PHE A 9 8.24 26.12 1.01
CA PHE A 9 8.16 24.73 1.46
C PHE A 9 6.99 23.95 0.82
N LEU A 10 5.90 24.64 0.44
CA LEU A 10 4.78 24.02 -0.28
C LEU A 10 5.11 23.71 -1.74
N LEU A 11 5.94 24.53 -2.40
CA LEU A 11 6.28 24.37 -3.82
C LEU A 11 7.24 23.19 -4.07
N VAL A 12 8.14 22.86 -3.13
CA VAL A 12 9.04 21.71 -3.27
C VAL A 12 8.30 20.38 -3.09
N SER A 13 7.21 20.37 -2.32
CA SER A 13 6.38 19.18 -2.08
C SER A 13 5.57 18.74 -3.31
N LEU A 14 5.28 19.65 -4.26
CA LEU A 14 4.43 19.33 -5.40
C LEU A 14 5.21 18.83 -6.63
N LEU A 15 6.53 19.08 -6.67
CA LEU A 15 7.37 18.86 -7.86
C LEU A 15 8.31 17.63 -7.76
N ALA A 16 8.26 16.85 -6.67
CA ALA A 16 9.20 15.76 -6.43
C ALA A 16 8.58 14.33 -6.48
N GLN A 17 7.27 14.19 -6.69
CA GLN A 17 6.58 12.91 -6.53
C GLN A 17 6.16 12.25 -7.85
N ASP A 18 7.00 12.32 -8.87
CA ASP A 18 6.71 11.76 -10.20
C ASP A 18 7.61 10.56 -10.58
N SER A 19 8.58 10.21 -9.72
CA SER A 19 9.41 9.03 -9.92
C SER A 19 9.53 8.21 -8.63
N PHE A 20 9.27 6.92 -8.78
CA PHE A 20 9.40 5.86 -7.78
C PHE A 20 10.41 4.80 -8.25
N GLU A 21 11.38 5.21 -9.07
CA GLU A 21 12.47 4.37 -9.52
C GLU A 21 13.28 3.79 -8.35
N ASN A 22 14.02 2.72 -8.63
CA ASN A 22 14.87 2.03 -7.64
C ASN A 22 14.09 1.47 -6.44
N TRP A 23 12.79 1.22 -6.59
CA TRP A 23 11.95 0.53 -5.61
C TRP A 23 12.51 -0.86 -5.27
N ASP A 24 13.15 -1.51 -6.22
CA ASP A 24 13.76 -2.84 -6.14
C ASP A 24 15.06 -2.85 -5.31
N LYS A 25 15.67 -1.68 -5.11
CA LYS A 25 16.84 -1.48 -4.23
C LYS A 25 16.44 -1.19 -2.78
N GLN A 26 15.15 -1.07 -2.49
CA GLN A 26 14.64 -0.82 -1.14
C GLN A 26 14.59 -2.11 -0.30
N TYR A 27 14.21 -2.00 0.98
CA TYR A 27 14.15 -3.15 1.87
C TYR A 27 12.95 -4.04 1.53
N LYS A 28 13.21 -5.25 1.07
CA LYS A 28 12.19 -6.26 0.87
C LYS A 28 11.63 -6.72 2.22
N LEU A 29 10.33 -6.50 2.43
CA LEU A 29 9.63 -6.82 3.66
C LEU A 29 9.08 -8.26 3.65
N THR A 30 8.65 -8.75 2.48
CA THR A 30 8.12 -10.12 2.37
C THR A 30 9.26 -11.13 2.21
N PRO A 31 9.32 -12.20 3.02
CA PRO A 31 10.34 -13.24 2.88
C PRO A 31 10.14 -14.06 1.59
N THR A 32 8.88 -14.22 1.17
CA THR A 32 8.48 -14.94 -0.04
C THR A 32 7.46 -14.13 -0.83
N THR A 33 7.29 -14.46 -2.10
CA THR A 33 6.24 -13.88 -2.94
C THR A 33 4.87 -14.32 -2.45
N ILE A 34 3.95 -13.38 -2.32
CA ILE A 34 2.57 -13.64 -1.88
C ILE A 34 1.69 -13.80 -3.12
N ASP A 35 0.82 -14.81 -3.12
CA ASP A 35 -0.30 -14.89 -4.06
C ASP A 35 -1.42 -13.98 -3.54
N SER A 36 -1.61 -12.82 -4.18
CA SER A 36 -2.60 -11.84 -3.74
C SER A 36 -3.90 -12.05 -4.51
N HIS A 37 -4.82 -12.82 -3.92
CA HIS A 37 -6.17 -13.00 -4.47
C HIS A 37 -6.87 -11.66 -4.75
N ALA A 38 -6.77 -10.69 -3.83
CA ALA A 38 -7.36 -9.35 -3.97
C ALA A 38 -6.85 -8.56 -5.19
N HIS A 39 -5.64 -8.84 -5.67
CA HIS A 39 -5.05 -8.17 -6.83
C HIS A 39 -4.91 -9.09 -8.05
N ARG A 40 -5.33 -10.36 -7.94
CA ARG A 40 -5.16 -11.42 -8.94
C ARG A 40 -3.73 -11.43 -9.51
N ALA A 41 -2.76 -11.32 -8.63
CA ALA A 41 -1.35 -11.14 -8.97
C ALA A 41 -0.45 -11.69 -7.87
N TYR A 42 0.78 -12.00 -8.24
CA TYR A 42 1.84 -12.30 -7.28
C TYR A 42 2.51 -11.01 -6.86
N ILE A 43 2.74 -10.81 -5.57
CA ILE A 43 3.29 -9.56 -5.05
C ILE A 43 4.49 -9.81 -4.14
N ASP A 44 5.39 -8.83 -4.14
CA ASP A 44 6.32 -8.60 -3.03
C ASP A 44 5.96 -7.25 -2.39
N ILE A 45 6.46 -7.02 -1.17
CA ILE A 45 6.42 -5.70 -0.54
C ILE A 45 7.84 -5.23 -0.30
N PHE A 46 8.16 -4.05 -0.78
CA PHE A 46 9.38 -3.32 -0.49
C PHE A 46 9.05 -2.04 0.27
N THR A 47 9.98 -1.59 1.10
CA THR A 47 9.77 -0.42 1.95
C THR A 47 11.05 0.40 2.05
N ASN A 48 10.92 1.71 2.17
CA ASN A 48 12.06 2.52 2.56
C ASN A 48 12.39 2.32 4.04
N LYS A 49 13.58 2.78 4.47
CA LYS A 49 14.09 2.58 5.84
C LYS A 49 13.10 3.02 6.93
N LYS A 50 12.33 4.09 6.70
CA LYS A 50 11.36 4.62 7.66
C LYS A 50 10.19 3.65 7.85
N ALA A 51 9.58 3.20 6.75
CA ALA A 51 8.50 2.24 6.76
C ALA A 51 8.94 0.88 7.34
N THR A 52 10.13 0.39 6.99
CA THR A 52 10.66 -0.86 7.55
C THR A 52 10.77 -0.80 9.07
N LYS A 53 11.33 0.28 9.62
CA LYS A 53 11.45 0.47 11.07
C LYS A 53 10.10 0.54 11.76
N ALA A 54 9.15 1.28 11.18
CA ALA A 54 7.80 1.40 11.72
C ALA A 54 7.07 0.03 11.73
N TYR A 55 7.21 -0.74 10.66
CA TYR A 55 6.64 -2.09 10.57
C TYR A 55 7.20 -3.03 11.63
N ILE A 56 8.53 -3.14 11.74
CA ILE A 56 9.21 -4.02 12.71
C ILE A 56 8.80 -3.67 14.15
N ASN A 57 8.72 -2.37 14.46
CA ASN A 57 8.36 -1.90 15.78
C ASN A 57 6.85 -1.92 16.05
N LYS A 58 6.03 -2.40 15.10
CA LYS A 58 4.55 -2.40 15.18
C LYS A 58 4.02 -1.01 15.58
N ALA A 59 4.57 0.03 14.97
CA ALA A 59 4.22 1.41 15.28
C ALA A 59 2.72 1.64 15.04
N LYS A 60 2.06 2.34 15.96
CA LYS A 60 0.64 2.72 15.81
C LYS A 60 0.41 3.70 14.65
N THR A 61 1.46 4.40 14.21
CA THR A 61 1.41 5.34 13.09
C THR A 61 2.77 5.36 12.41
N TYR A 62 2.79 5.37 11.09
CA TYR A 62 3.99 5.47 10.29
C TYR A 62 4.47 6.93 10.22
N PRO A 63 5.80 7.16 10.26
CA PRO A 63 6.35 8.50 10.13
C PRO A 63 6.17 9.04 8.71
N ILE A 64 6.04 10.37 8.56
CA ILE A 64 5.95 11.06 7.26
C ILE A 64 7.12 10.67 6.35
N GLY A 65 6.82 10.45 5.07
CA GLY A 65 7.73 9.95 4.05
C GLY A 65 8.06 8.47 4.22
N SER A 66 7.25 7.71 4.95
CA SER A 66 7.26 6.24 4.87
C SER A 66 6.72 5.83 3.52
N ILE A 67 7.48 5.03 2.77
CA ILE A 67 7.08 4.61 1.42
C ILE A 67 7.06 3.08 1.35
N VAL A 68 6.00 2.57 0.75
CA VAL A 68 5.75 1.14 0.49
C VAL A 68 5.60 0.97 -1.01
N TYR A 69 6.29 -0.02 -1.55
CA TYR A 69 6.27 -0.38 -2.96
C TYR A 69 5.76 -1.82 -3.08
N LYS A 70 4.79 -2.03 -3.95
CA LYS A 70 4.16 -3.33 -4.20
C LYS A 70 4.25 -3.62 -5.69
N PRO A 71 5.35 -4.22 -6.18
CA PRO A 71 5.39 -4.76 -7.54
C PRO A 71 4.38 -5.91 -7.70
N LEU A 72 3.68 -5.93 -8.83
CA LEU A 72 2.70 -6.96 -9.19
C LEU A 72 3.19 -7.77 -10.38
N TYR A 73 3.36 -9.08 -10.19
CA TYR A 73 3.80 -10.03 -11.21
C TYR A 73 2.63 -10.89 -11.69
N LYS A 74 2.67 -11.31 -12.97
CA LYS A 74 1.65 -12.24 -13.53
C LYS A 74 1.77 -13.66 -12.97
N ASP A 75 2.97 -14.06 -12.60
CA ASP A 75 3.28 -15.42 -12.17
C ASP A 75 4.25 -15.43 -10.97
N LYS A 76 4.24 -16.55 -10.22
CA LYS A 76 5.06 -16.73 -9.02
C LYS A 76 6.57 -16.68 -9.30
N ASN A 77 6.99 -17.02 -10.52
CA ASN A 77 8.40 -16.98 -10.93
C ASN A 77 8.85 -15.57 -11.33
N LYS A 78 7.95 -14.58 -11.28
CA LYS A 78 8.23 -13.15 -11.49
C LYS A 78 8.80 -12.82 -12.87
N LYS A 79 8.47 -13.63 -13.88
CA LYS A 79 8.96 -13.40 -15.25
C LYS A 79 8.37 -12.13 -15.86
N ILE A 80 7.13 -11.80 -15.48
CA ILE A 80 6.42 -10.63 -16.00
C ILE A 80 6.00 -9.73 -14.84
N LEU A 81 6.72 -8.62 -14.65
CA LEU A 81 6.31 -7.50 -13.81
C LEU A 81 5.35 -6.59 -14.59
N VAL A 82 4.15 -6.37 -14.05
CA VAL A 82 3.08 -5.63 -14.72
C VAL A 82 3.11 -4.15 -14.36
N ARG A 83 3.26 -3.84 -13.08
CA ARG A 83 3.20 -2.48 -12.53
C ARG A 83 3.73 -2.45 -11.10
N VAL A 84 3.99 -1.27 -10.58
CA VAL A 84 4.31 -1.05 -9.16
C VAL A 84 3.27 -0.12 -8.55
N VAL A 85 2.68 -0.55 -7.44
CA VAL A 85 1.74 0.24 -6.65
C VAL A 85 2.45 0.80 -5.43
N ILE A 86 2.23 2.07 -5.14
CA ILE A 86 2.95 2.81 -4.12
C ILE A 86 1.97 3.29 -3.05
N MET A 87 2.43 3.31 -1.80
CA MET A 87 1.84 4.09 -0.72
C MET A 87 2.90 4.99 -0.10
N GLU A 88 2.58 6.26 0.13
CA GLU A 88 3.42 7.18 0.89
C GLU A 88 2.65 7.87 2.01
N LYS A 89 3.25 7.89 3.20
CA LYS A 89 2.71 8.62 4.35
C LYS A 89 2.97 10.11 4.18
N MET A 90 1.92 10.87 3.90
CA MET A 90 2.00 12.31 3.68
C MET A 90 1.97 13.09 5.00
N TYR A 91 2.12 14.42 4.89
CA TYR A 91 1.94 15.33 6.01
C TYR A 91 0.52 15.23 6.59
N LYS A 92 0.41 15.49 7.91
CA LYS A 92 -0.88 15.50 8.61
C LYS A 92 -1.83 16.51 7.96
N GLY A 93 -3.04 16.08 7.64
CA GLY A 93 -4.04 16.92 6.97
C GLY A 93 -4.17 16.65 5.47
N TYR A 94 -3.27 15.86 4.88
CA TYR A 94 -3.39 15.46 3.49
C TYR A 94 -4.66 14.63 3.23
N ASP A 95 -4.99 13.67 4.10
CA ASP A 95 -6.22 12.88 4.01
C ASP A 95 -6.54 12.25 5.37
N SER A 96 -6.82 13.09 6.36
CA SER A 96 -6.83 12.66 7.77
C SER A 96 -7.90 11.63 8.12
N GLN A 97 -8.95 11.53 7.31
CA GLN A 97 -9.97 10.49 7.48
C GLN A 97 -9.46 9.10 7.07
N ASN A 98 -8.49 9.06 6.15
CA ASN A 98 -7.91 7.84 5.58
C ASN A 98 -6.41 7.70 5.93
N GLY A 99 -5.98 8.32 7.03
CA GLY A 99 -4.63 8.17 7.56
C GLY A 99 -3.53 8.92 6.82
N ASP A 100 -3.86 9.94 6.04
CA ASP A 100 -2.89 10.77 5.33
C ASP A 100 -1.98 9.95 4.38
N TRP A 101 -2.50 8.87 3.77
CA TRP A 101 -1.77 8.07 2.78
C TRP A 101 -2.04 8.54 1.35
N PHE A 102 -0.97 8.79 0.60
CA PHE A 102 -0.99 8.95 -0.84
C PHE A 102 -0.80 7.59 -1.51
N TYR A 103 -1.47 7.36 -2.63
CA TYR A 103 -1.35 6.15 -3.44
C TYR A 103 -0.89 6.51 -4.86
N ALA A 104 -0.15 5.60 -5.50
CA ALA A 104 0.14 5.71 -6.93
C ALA A 104 0.20 4.34 -7.61
N VAL A 105 -0.09 4.32 -8.91
CA VAL A 105 0.06 3.17 -9.80
C VAL A 105 0.99 3.58 -10.93
N THR A 106 2.05 2.80 -11.15
CA THR A 106 3.12 3.14 -12.08
C THR A 106 3.41 2.02 -13.06
N ASN A 107 4.17 2.32 -14.11
CA ASN A 107 4.82 1.31 -14.93
C ASN A 107 5.79 0.42 -14.11
N PRO A 108 6.34 -0.68 -14.66
CA PRO A 108 7.31 -1.52 -13.97
C PRO A 108 8.57 -0.80 -13.46
N LYS A 109 8.99 0.28 -14.11
CA LYS A 109 10.20 1.05 -13.75
C LYS A 109 9.94 2.04 -12.61
N GLY A 110 8.70 2.45 -12.42
CA GLY A 110 8.28 3.45 -11.43
C GLY A 110 8.44 4.89 -11.90
N ASP A 111 8.82 5.14 -13.14
CA ASP A 111 9.06 6.49 -13.69
C ASP A 111 7.91 7.06 -14.52
N ASP A 112 6.85 6.28 -14.73
CA ASP A 112 5.61 6.72 -15.38
C ASP A 112 4.42 6.38 -14.49
N VAL A 113 3.64 7.40 -14.10
CA VAL A 113 2.55 7.29 -13.13
C VAL A 113 1.21 7.37 -13.84
N TYR A 114 0.45 6.28 -13.80
CA TYR A 114 -0.86 6.15 -14.45
C TYR A 114 -2.01 6.74 -13.62
N GLU A 115 -1.94 6.58 -12.30
CA GLU A 115 -2.95 7.07 -11.35
C GLU A 115 -2.26 7.45 -10.05
N LYS A 116 -2.66 8.56 -9.40
CA LYS A 116 -2.08 8.99 -8.13
C LYS A 116 -3.01 9.85 -7.27
N GLY A 117 -2.71 9.91 -5.97
CA GLY A 117 -3.41 10.77 -5.01
C GLY A 117 -4.22 9.97 -4.00
N ARG A 118 -5.49 10.36 -3.81
CA ARG A 118 -6.46 9.69 -2.93
C ARG A 118 -7.29 8.70 -3.73
N ILE A 119 -6.71 7.54 -4.05
CA ILE A 119 -7.33 6.54 -4.91
C ILE A 119 -8.40 5.78 -4.11
N GLN A 120 -9.68 5.98 -4.44
CA GLN A 120 -10.81 5.54 -3.60
C GLN A 120 -10.85 4.02 -3.37
N HIS A 121 -10.55 3.22 -4.40
CA HIS A 121 -10.56 1.76 -4.26
C HIS A 121 -9.38 1.27 -3.40
N CYS A 122 -8.24 1.96 -3.42
CA CYS A 122 -7.13 1.68 -2.50
C CYS A 122 -7.54 2.02 -1.06
N ILE A 123 -8.09 3.22 -0.83
CA ILE A 123 -8.55 3.68 0.48
C ILE A 123 -9.57 2.70 1.07
N SER A 124 -10.59 2.32 0.30
CA SER A 124 -11.66 1.44 0.78
C SER A 124 -11.12 0.10 1.28
N CYS A 125 -10.16 -0.52 0.58
CA CYS A 125 -9.57 -1.77 1.02
C CYS A 125 -8.65 -1.56 2.23
N HIS A 126 -7.80 -0.53 2.19
CA HIS A 126 -6.84 -0.24 3.25
C HIS A 126 -7.49 0.22 4.56
N ASN A 127 -8.74 0.71 4.54
CA ASN A 127 -9.53 0.97 5.74
C ASN A 127 -9.70 -0.27 6.64
N LEU A 128 -9.67 -1.48 6.08
CA LEU A 128 -9.68 -2.73 6.86
C LEU A 128 -8.45 -2.87 7.77
N ALA A 129 -7.36 -2.17 7.44
CA ALA A 129 -6.11 -2.15 8.20
C ALA A 129 -5.95 -0.84 9.01
N LYS A 130 -7.03 -0.10 9.28
CA LYS A 130 -6.96 1.20 10.00
C LYS A 130 -6.22 1.11 11.35
N GLU A 131 -6.40 0.00 12.08
CA GLU A 131 -5.77 -0.21 13.40
C GLU A 131 -4.24 -0.34 13.35
N THR A 132 -3.68 -0.62 12.18
CA THR A 132 -2.23 -0.70 11.93
C THR A 132 -1.78 0.40 10.97
N ASP A 133 -2.46 1.55 11.03
CA ASP A 133 -2.22 2.71 10.19
C ASP A 133 -2.27 2.37 8.70
N TYR A 134 -3.33 1.65 8.32
CA TYR A 134 -3.66 1.28 6.94
C TYR A 134 -2.65 0.33 6.28
N MET A 135 -1.72 -0.23 7.07
CA MET A 135 -0.76 -1.24 6.62
C MET A 135 -1.20 -2.64 7.01
N PHE A 136 -1.44 -3.51 6.04
CA PHE A 136 -1.72 -4.92 6.31
C PHE A 136 -0.51 -5.59 6.98
N SER A 137 -0.72 -6.11 8.19
CA SER A 137 0.25 -6.91 8.94
C SER A 137 -0.26 -8.34 9.10
N GLU A 138 0.59 -9.28 9.51
CA GLU A 138 0.18 -10.67 9.78
C GLU A 138 -1.04 -10.74 10.72
N SER A 139 -1.05 -9.94 11.79
CA SER A 139 -2.18 -9.88 12.73
C SER A 139 -3.48 -9.37 12.11
N VAL A 140 -3.40 -8.49 11.11
CA VAL A 140 -4.56 -7.99 10.37
C VAL A 140 -5.02 -9.03 9.37
N MET A 141 -4.09 -9.64 8.63
CA MET A 141 -4.42 -10.70 7.67
C MET A 141 -5.08 -11.89 8.36
N LYS A 142 -4.55 -12.34 9.51
CA LYS A 142 -5.18 -13.40 10.29
C LYS A 142 -6.61 -13.02 10.72
N LYS A 143 -6.84 -11.78 11.17
CA LYS A 143 -8.19 -11.31 11.54
C LYS A 143 -9.14 -11.27 10.35
N ILE A 144 -8.66 -10.88 9.17
CA ILE A 144 -9.44 -10.89 7.93
C ILE A 144 -9.78 -12.32 7.54
N ASP A 145 -8.83 -13.25 7.61
CA ASP A 145 -9.06 -14.66 7.32
C ASP A 145 -10.05 -15.29 8.32
N ASP A 146 -9.89 -15.01 9.63
CA ASP A 146 -10.83 -15.47 10.66
C ASP A 146 -12.23 -14.88 10.45
N ALA A 147 -12.33 -13.60 10.05
CA ALA A 147 -13.61 -12.95 9.76
C ALA A 147 -14.26 -13.49 8.49
N ASN A 148 -13.48 -13.75 7.43
CA ASN A 148 -13.97 -14.38 6.21
C ASN A 148 -14.42 -15.82 6.47
N PHE A 149 -13.72 -16.56 7.33
CA PHE A 149 -14.15 -17.88 7.80
C PHE A 149 -15.41 -17.82 8.67
N ALA A 150 -15.60 -16.73 9.43
CA ALA A 150 -16.84 -16.47 10.16
C ALA A 150 -17.99 -16.06 9.24
N PHE A 151 -17.71 -15.39 8.12
CA PHE A 151 -18.69 -15.07 7.07
C PHE A 151 -19.03 -16.28 6.18
N GLU A 152 -18.06 -17.16 5.88
CA GLU A 152 -18.30 -18.45 5.20
C GLU A 152 -19.12 -19.43 6.04
N LYS A 153 -19.19 -19.23 7.37
CA LYS A 153 -20.05 -20.02 8.27
C LYS A 153 -21.49 -19.52 8.41
N VAL A 154 -21.91 -18.54 7.59
CA VAL A 154 -23.33 -18.14 7.48
C VAL A 154 -23.75 -18.10 6.01
N VAL A 155 -23.67 -19.25 5.35
CA VAL A 155 -24.60 -19.63 4.27
C VAL A 155 -24.99 -21.09 4.50
N PRO A 156 -26.09 -21.37 5.24
CA PRO A 156 -26.83 -22.60 5.01
C PRO A 156 -27.62 -22.43 3.70
N ASP A 157 -27.50 -23.40 2.80
CA ASP A 157 -28.14 -23.49 1.47
C ASP A 157 -27.70 -22.49 0.40
N LEU A 158 -26.78 -22.96 -0.44
CA LEU A 158 -26.97 -22.92 -1.89
C LEU A 158 -26.53 -24.28 -2.45
N GLU A 159 -27.39 -25.25 -2.23
CA GLU A 159 -27.47 -26.50 -2.96
C GLU A 159 -27.94 -26.20 -4.42
N LEU A 160 -27.54 -27.05 -5.37
CA LEU A 160 -28.16 -27.32 -6.68
C LEU A 160 -27.61 -26.61 -7.94
N TYR A 161 -27.31 -27.46 -8.93
CA TYR A 161 -26.90 -27.24 -10.33
C TYR A 161 -25.43 -26.80 -10.50
N GLU A 162 -24.54 -27.52 -11.19
CA GLU A 162 -24.69 -28.35 -12.39
C GLU A 162 -23.74 -29.57 -12.35
N GLU A 163 -24.14 -30.60 -13.10
CA GLU A 163 -23.67 -31.98 -13.18
C GLU A 163 -22.23 -32.17 -13.69
#